data_AF-A0A9D6DYZ5-F1
#
_entry.id   AF-A0A9D6DYZ5-F1
#
_cell.length_a   1.000
_cell.length_b   1.000
_cell.length_c   1.000
_cell.angle_alpha   90.00
_cell.angle_beta   90.00
_cell.angle_gamma   90.00
#
_symmetry.space_group_name_H-M   'P 1'
#
loop_
_entity.id
_entity.type
_entity.pdbx_description
1 polymer ?
#
loop_
_entity_poly.entity_id
_entity_poly.type
_entity_poly.pdbx_seq_one_letter_code
_entity_poly.pdbx_strand_id
1 'polypeptide(L)'
;MLPWHCMGTGDFFFQGDALDDRVSAKVDQALLKMLESHEERTLPVIVQTEDGLTPRHETVVRSLGGTVKDDLYIISAFSADMPASAIPLLVLSPGIKRVYYDGQVQVKMI
;
A
#
# COMPACT_ATOMS: atom_id res chain seq x y z
N MET A 1 34.74 -28.70 25.84
CA MET A 1 35.81 -28.46 24.85
C MET A 1 35.55 -29.36 23.66
N LEU A 2 34.77 -28.88 22.69
CA LEU A 2 34.61 -29.48 21.36
C LEU A 2 34.59 -28.33 20.34
N PRO A 3 35.14 -28.54 19.13
CA PRO A 3 35.63 -27.48 18.28
C PRO A 3 34.65 -27.07 17.19
N TRP A 4 34.83 -25.82 16.78
CA TRP A 4 34.23 -25.13 15.66
C TRP A 4 34.46 -25.85 14.33
N HIS A 5 33.40 -26.22 13.62
CA HIS A 5 33.33 -26.10 12.15
C HIS A 5 31.93 -26.41 11.62
N CYS A 6 31.27 -25.39 11.06
CA CYS A 6 30.47 -25.49 9.84
C CYS A 6 30.36 -24.07 9.27
N MET A 7 31.24 -23.76 8.32
CA MET A 7 31.06 -22.69 7.35
C MET A 7 29.83 -22.99 6.50
N GLY A 8 28.86 -22.08 6.52
CA GLY A 8 27.77 -21.99 5.54
C GLY A 8 27.79 -20.59 4.96
N THR A 9 28.32 -20.49 3.74
CA THR A 9 28.43 -19.29 2.92
C THR A 9 27.11 -19.10 2.16
N GLY A 10 26.54 -17.89 2.19
CA GLY A 10 25.33 -17.49 1.43
C GLY A 10 24.04 -17.92 2.14
N ASP A 11 23.13 -17.04 2.55
CA ASP A 11 22.71 -15.78 1.97
C ASP A 11 22.51 -14.70 3.05
N PHE A 12 22.99 -13.50 2.74
CA PHE A 12 22.65 -12.27 3.45
C PHE A 12 21.19 -11.90 3.12
N PHE A 13 20.21 -12.66 3.64
CA PHE A 13 18.78 -12.37 3.47
C PHE A 13 18.30 -11.54 4.67
N PHE A 14 18.80 -10.31 4.79
CA PHE A 14 18.26 -9.34 5.74
C PHE A 14 17.25 -8.43 5.04
N GLN A 15 16.06 -8.32 5.64
CA GLN A 15 15.16 -7.16 5.57
C GLN A 15 14.19 -7.06 4.37
N GLY A 16 13.33 -8.07 4.15
CA GLY A 16 12.13 -7.94 3.30
C GLY A 16 10.81 -8.07 4.07
N ASP A 17 10.69 -9.07 4.92
CA ASP A 17 9.38 -9.55 5.42
C ASP A 17 8.60 -8.55 6.27
N ALA A 18 9.25 -7.80 7.16
CA ALA A 18 8.52 -6.95 8.11
C ALA A 18 7.82 -5.73 7.47
N LEU A 19 8.34 -5.25 6.33
CA LEU A 19 7.70 -4.19 5.56
C LEU A 19 6.51 -4.77 4.77
N ASP A 20 6.71 -5.90 4.12
CA ASP A 20 5.66 -6.63 3.42
C ASP A 20 4.50 -7.06 4.34
N ASP A 21 4.78 -7.49 5.57
CA ASP A 21 3.74 -7.85 6.54
C ASP A 21 2.85 -6.65 6.91
N ARG A 22 3.45 -5.47 7.12
CA ARG A 22 2.72 -4.24 7.49
C ARG A 22 1.94 -3.69 6.30
N VAL A 23 2.50 -3.81 5.09
CA VAL A 23 1.82 -3.46 3.84
C VAL A 23 0.65 -4.41 3.63
N SER A 24 0.87 -5.71 3.68
CA SER A 24 -0.15 -6.75 3.50
C SER A 24 -1.26 -6.72 4.56
N ALA A 25 -0.96 -6.25 5.77
CA ALA A 25 -1.98 -6.08 6.83
C ALA A 25 -2.93 -4.90 6.58
N LYS A 26 -2.46 -3.88 5.85
CA LYS A 26 -3.21 -2.63 5.59
C LYS A 26 -3.74 -2.53 4.16
N VAL A 27 -3.12 -3.22 3.21
CA VAL A 27 -3.50 -3.26 1.79
C VAL A 27 -4.41 -4.45 1.53
N ASP A 28 -5.46 -4.24 0.73
CA ASP A 28 -6.35 -5.33 0.34
C ASP A 28 -5.62 -6.39 -0.53
N GLN A 29 -5.99 -7.67 -0.38
CA GLN A 29 -5.35 -8.77 -1.13
C GLN A 29 -5.52 -8.63 -2.65
N ALA A 30 -6.65 -8.08 -3.12
CA ALA A 30 -6.85 -7.85 -4.55
C ALA A 30 -5.85 -6.81 -5.07
N LEU A 31 -5.58 -5.77 -4.28
CA LEU A 31 -4.62 -4.73 -4.61
C LEU A 31 -3.19 -5.27 -4.61
N LEU A 32 -2.81 -6.11 -3.64
CA LEU A 32 -1.49 -6.76 -3.62
C LEU A 32 -1.21 -7.56 -4.91
N LYS A 33 -2.18 -8.34 -5.38
CA LYS A 33 -2.04 -9.10 -6.64
C LYS A 33 -1.83 -8.19 -7.85
N MET A 34 -2.44 -7.01 -7.88
CA MET A 34 -2.25 -6.03 -8.95
C MET A 34 -0.89 -5.35 -8.87
N LEU A 35 -0.36 -5.16 -7.66
CA LEU A 35 1.01 -4.67 -7.46
C LEU A 35 2.03 -5.68 -7.99
N GLU A 36 1.82 -6.97 -7.72
CA GLU A 36 2.66 -8.07 -8.21
C GLU A 36 2.58 -8.26 -9.73
N SER A 37 1.42 -8.03 -10.35
CA SER A 37 1.25 -8.20 -11.79
C SER A 37 1.95 -7.10 -12.61
N HIS A 38 2.36 -5.99 -11.99
CA HIS A 38 3.01 -4.83 -12.63
C HIS A 38 2.25 -4.27 -13.86
N GLU A 39 0.98 -4.62 -14.04
CA GLU A 39 0.21 -4.27 -15.25
C GLU A 39 -0.17 -2.79 -15.29
N GLU A 40 -0.43 -2.19 -14.13
CA GLU A 40 -0.93 -0.82 -14.04
C GLU A 40 0.11 0.14 -13.43
N ARG A 41 0.39 1.22 -14.16
CA ARG A 41 1.32 2.27 -13.69
C ARG A 41 0.72 3.13 -12.60
N THR A 42 -0.59 3.36 -12.65
CA THR A 42 -1.34 4.20 -11.72
C THR A 42 -2.65 3.51 -11.42
N LEU A 43 -2.93 3.29 -10.15
CA LEU A 43 -4.10 2.60 -9.64
C LEU A 43 -4.99 3.61 -8.88
N PRO A 44 -6.29 3.65 -9.15
CA PRO A 44 -7.23 4.36 -8.29
C PRO A 44 -7.36 3.58 -6.97
N VAL A 45 -7.19 4.27 -5.85
CA VAL A 45 -7.22 3.69 -4.51
C VAL A 45 -8.09 4.49 -3.57
N ILE A 46 -8.80 3.79 -2.68
CA ILE A 46 -9.50 4.40 -1.55
C ILE A 46 -8.64 4.21 -0.30
N VAL A 47 -8.19 5.32 0.27
CA VAL A 47 -7.32 5.36 1.44
C VAL A 47 -8.14 5.71 2.66
N GLN A 48 -8.28 4.76 3.58
CA GLN A 48 -8.96 4.96 4.84
C GLN A 48 -7.99 5.47 5.90
N THR A 49 -8.39 6.53 6.59
CA THR A 49 -7.59 7.22 7.60
C THR A 49 -8.28 7.22 8.96
N GLU A 50 -7.55 7.58 10.00
CA GLU A 50 -8.10 7.76 11.35
C GLU A 50 -8.98 9.01 11.46
N ASP A 51 -8.44 10.14 11.03
CA ASP A 51 -9.02 11.47 11.28
C ASP A 51 -9.64 12.11 10.02
N GLY A 52 -9.70 11.38 8.90
CA GLY A 52 -10.15 11.89 7.60
C GLY A 52 -9.01 12.47 6.76
N LEU A 53 -9.37 13.03 5.60
CA LEU A 53 -8.41 13.70 4.73
C LEU A 53 -7.85 14.94 5.44
N THR A 54 -6.52 15.01 5.53
CA THR A 54 -5.83 16.17 6.09
C THR A 54 -4.89 16.75 5.02
N PRO A 55 -4.51 18.03 5.11
CA PRO A 55 -3.54 18.64 4.20
C PRO A 55 -2.20 17.88 4.15
N ARG A 56 -1.84 17.20 5.26
CA ARG A 56 -0.65 16.35 5.33
C ARG A 56 -0.78 15.12 4.44
N HIS A 57 -1.93 14.45 4.45
CA HIS A 57 -2.20 13.30 3.59
C HIS A 57 -2.12 13.69 2.11
N GLU A 58 -2.72 14.81 1.74
CA GLU A 58 -2.67 15.32 0.37
C GLU A 58 -1.24 15.66 -0.08
N THR A 59 -0.44 16.28 0.81
CA THR A 59 0.96 16.58 0.54
C THR A 59 1.78 15.31 0.31
N VAL A 60 1.57 14.27 1.12
CA VAL A 60 2.24 12.97 0.96
C VAL A 60 1.85 12.32 -0.37
N VAL A 61 0.55 12.25 -0.68
CA VAL A 61 0.03 11.69 -1.94
C VAL A 61 0.66 12.39 -3.15
N ARG A 62 0.66 13.73 -3.16
CA ARG A 62 1.28 14.52 -4.23
C ARG A 62 2.79 14.32 -4.32
N SER A 63 3.48 14.21 -3.17
CA SER A 63 4.93 13.99 -3.12
C SER A 63 5.34 12.62 -3.66
N LEU A 64 4.46 11.64 -3.50
CA LEU A 64 4.61 10.28 -4.04
C LEU A 64 4.19 10.16 -5.51
N GLY A 65 3.81 11.28 -6.15
CA GLY A 65 3.39 11.30 -7.55
C GLY A 65 1.94 10.88 -7.79
N GLY A 66 1.13 10.80 -6.74
CA GLY A 66 -0.30 10.57 -6.82
C GLY A 66 -1.13 11.85 -6.80
N THR A 67 -2.44 11.71 -6.99
CA THR A 67 -3.39 12.82 -6.99
C THR A 67 -4.65 12.42 -6.22
N VAL A 68 -5.06 13.25 -5.24
CA VAL A 68 -6.34 13.06 -4.54
C VAL A 68 -7.47 13.47 -5.48
N LYS A 69 -8.44 12.58 -5.70
CA LYS A 69 -9.60 12.80 -6.56
C LYS A 69 -10.80 13.32 -5.78
N ASP A 70 -11.11 12.67 -4.66
CA ASP A 70 -12.31 12.96 -3.90
C ASP A 70 -12.11 12.71 -2.41
N ASP A 71 -12.78 13.51 -1.58
CA ASP A 71 -12.75 13.38 -0.13
C ASP A 71 -14.03 12.66 0.35
N LEU A 72 -13.85 11.45 0.87
CA LEU A 72 -14.94 10.62 1.39
C LEU A 72 -15.07 10.86 2.89
N TYR A 73 -15.38 12.11 3.26
CA TYR A 73 -15.47 12.57 4.65
C TYR A 73 -16.46 11.77 5.53
N ILE A 74 -17.47 11.14 4.92
CA ILE A 74 -18.47 10.31 5.61
C ILE A 74 -17.83 9.06 6.24
N ILE A 75 -16.79 8.50 5.60
CA ILE A 75 -16.14 7.25 6.01
C ILE A 75 -14.68 7.45 6.45
N SER A 76 -14.27 8.69 6.69
CA SER A 76 -12.89 9.08 7.00
C SER A 76 -11.88 8.52 5.99
N ALA A 77 -12.23 8.54 4.71
CA ALA A 77 -11.38 8.05 3.63
C ALA A 77 -11.28 9.08 2.51
N PHE A 78 -10.38 8.87 1.56
CA PHE A 78 -10.30 9.65 0.34
C PHE A 78 -9.95 8.77 -0.85
N SER A 79 -10.44 9.12 -2.03
CA SER A 79 -10.03 8.49 -3.29
C SER A 79 -8.82 9.23 -3.85
N ALA A 80 -7.79 8.48 -4.26
CA ALA A 80 -6.61 9.01 -4.88
C ALA A 80 -6.11 8.10 -6.00
N ASP A 81 -5.59 8.68 -7.06
CA ASP A 81 -4.80 7.96 -8.05
C ASP A 81 -3.36 7.88 -7.56
N MET A 82 -2.85 6.67 -7.35
CA MET A 82 -1.49 6.45 -6.85
C MET A 82 -0.70 5.57 -7.82
N PRO A 83 0.59 5.87 -8.06
CA PRO A 83 1.43 4.92 -8.73
C PRO A 83 1.56 3.64 -7.91
N ALA A 84 1.53 2.48 -8.57
CA ALA A 84 1.59 1.17 -7.91
C ALA A 84 2.79 1.06 -6.95
N SER A 85 3.96 1.56 -7.38
CA SER A 85 5.19 1.59 -6.58
C SER A 85 5.13 2.51 -5.34
N ALA A 86 4.21 3.47 -5.31
CA ALA A 86 4.05 4.40 -4.19
C ALA A 86 3.03 3.92 -3.14
N ILE A 87 2.18 2.94 -3.47
CA ILE A 87 1.18 2.40 -2.54
C ILE A 87 1.82 1.83 -1.27
N PRO A 88 2.90 1.02 -1.34
CA PRO A 88 3.57 0.53 -0.14
C PRO A 88 4.14 1.66 0.73
N LEU A 89 4.69 2.71 0.11
CA LEU A 89 5.23 3.88 0.82
C LEU A 89 4.12 4.69 1.51
N LEU A 90 2.97 4.82 0.87
CA LEU A 90 1.81 5.49 1.45
C LEU A 90 1.39 4.80 2.75
N VAL A 91 1.27 3.48 2.74
CA VAL A 91 0.82 2.64 3.87
C VAL A 91 1.69 2.74 5.13
N LEU A 92 2.96 3.11 4.95
CA LEU A 92 3.89 3.38 6.06
C LEU A 92 3.58 4.69 6.79
N SER A 93 2.79 5.58 6.19
CA SER A 93 2.41 6.85 6.81
C SER A 93 1.56 6.62 8.06
N PRO A 94 1.90 7.26 9.19
CA PRO A 94 1.05 7.23 10.37
C PRO A 94 -0.29 7.91 10.08
N GLY A 95 -1.39 7.31 10.52
CA GLY A 95 -2.75 7.79 10.27
C GLY A 95 -3.50 7.04 9.15
N ILE A 96 -2.80 6.23 8.34
CA ILE A 96 -3.45 5.35 7.36
C ILE A 96 -3.81 4.02 8.01
N LYS A 97 -5.11 3.70 8.01
CA LYS A 97 -5.66 2.44 8.49
C LYS A 97 -5.57 1.36 7.44
N ARG A 98 -6.16 1.63 6.27
CA ARG A 98 -6.26 0.65 5.18
C ARG A 98 -6.27 1.31 3.81
N VAL A 99 -5.83 0.57 2.80
CA VAL A 99 -5.86 0.98 1.40
C VAL A 99 -6.58 -0.08 0.58
N TYR A 100 -7.58 0.36 -0.15
CA TYR A 100 -8.43 -0.47 -0.99
C TYR A 100 -8.24 -0.08 -2.45
N TYR A 101 -8.36 -1.06 -3.34
CA TYR A 101 -8.43 -0.80 -4.77
C TYR A 101 -9.81 -0.23 -5.12
N ASP A 102 -9.84 0.92 -5.80
CA ASP A 102 -11.06 1.55 -6.30
C ASP A 102 -11.39 0.98 -7.68
N GLY A 103 -11.68 -0.33 -7.69
CA GLY A 103 -11.97 -1.08 -8.91
C GLY A 103 -13.38 -0.79 -9.43
N GLN A 104 -13.51 -0.75 -10.76
CA GLN A 104 -14.84 -0.63 -11.38
C GLN A 104 -15.75 -1.76 -10.92
N VAL A 105 -16.89 -1.39 -10.33
CA VAL A 105 -17.94 -2.35 -10.01
C VAL A 105 -18.56 -2.81 -11.32
N GLN A 106 -18.13 -3.97 -11.81
CA GLN A 106 -18.81 -4.63 -12.92
C GLN A 106 -20.14 -5.16 -12.39
N VAL A 107 -21.24 -4.47 -12.72
CA VAL A 107 -22.59 -4.98 -12.51
C VAL A 107 -22.74 -6.19 -13.42
N LYS A 108 -22.55 -7.38 -12.86
CA LYS A 108 -22.88 -8.62 -13.57
C LYS A 108 -24.40 -8.71 -13.61
N MET A 109 -24.98 -8.24 -14.70
CA MET A 109 -26.40 -8.40 -14.97
C MET A 109 -26.66 -9.91 -15.14
N ILE A 110 -27.51 -10.46 -14.28
CA ILE A 110 -27.94 -11.87 -14.28
C ILE A 110 -29.28 -11.96 -15.01
#